data_AF-A0A2A2JV85-F1
#
_entry.id   AF-A0A2A2JV85-F1
#
_cell.length_a   1.000
_cell.length_b   1.000
_cell.length_c   1.000
_cell.angle_alpha   90.00
_cell.angle_beta   90.00
_cell.angle_gamma   90.00
#
_symmetry.space_group_name_H-M   'P 1'
#
loop_
_entity.id
_entity.type
_entity.pdbx_description
1 polymer ?
#
loop_
_entity_poly.entity_id
_entity_poly.type
_entity_poly.pdbx_seq_one_letter_code
_entity_poly.pdbx_strand_id
1 'polypeptide(L)'
;MSINANDNVVGSPLVVCTAHIHWDPEFCDVKLVQTMMLAHEVHRVAKETAEKYRIQPQQTPVLICGDLNSLPDSGVFEFLSQGQLSRKHPDLKTFREDTCLERFSSSDDTNVLTHALRLDSAVDTTSIPFTNYTLDFKGMIDYIFSTPQSLARLGILGSFDSNWVTNNKILGFPHPHVPSDHIPIMAQYAIIPTTHQRTPPRPQAVANTTNSTQAASTSSSHSQLTFSR
;
A
#
# COMPACT_ATOMS: atom_id res chain seq x y z
N MET A 1 21.64 31.51 -28.27
CA MET A 1 20.75 30.50 -28.87
C MET A 1 19.66 30.22 -27.86
N SER A 2 18.43 30.69 -28.13
CA SER A 2 17.28 30.44 -27.25
C SER A 2 16.83 29.00 -27.48
N ILE A 3 16.79 28.20 -26.42
CA ILE A 3 16.25 26.85 -26.47
C ILE A 3 14.73 27.00 -26.53
N ASN A 4 14.11 26.57 -27.63
CA ASN A 4 12.66 26.52 -27.78
C ASN A 4 12.05 25.70 -26.64
N ALA A 5 11.03 26.23 -25.97
CA ALA A 5 10.32 25.58 -24.88
C ALA A 5 9.58 24.28 -25.28
N ASN A 6 9.58 23.94 -26.58
CA ASN A 6 8.99 22.72 -27.14
C ASN A 6 10.03 21.65 -27.50
N ASP A 7 11.34 21.96 -27.48
CA ASP A 7 12.36 21.07 -28.04
C ASP A 7 13.15 20.27 -27.00
N ASN A 8 12.81 20.29 -25.71
CA ASN A 8 13.48 19.42 -24.72
C ASN A 8 12.61 19.10 -23.50
N VAL A 9 11.74 18.10 -23.62
CA VAL A 9 11.48 17.13 -22.54
C VAL A 9 11.31 15.75 -23.17
N VAL A 10 12.43 15.13 -23.59
CA VAL A 10 12.43 13.75 -24.08
C VAL A 10 12.50 12.83 -22.87
N GLY A 11 11.34 12.35 -22.40
CA GLY A 11 11.23 11.33 -21.37
C GLY A 11 9.89 11.36 -20.64
N SER A 12 9.27 10.19 -20.45
CA SER A 12 8.17 10.03 -19.50
C SER A 12 8.79 9.91 -18.10
N PRO A 13 8.52 10.83 -17.16
CA PRO A 13 9.09 10.74 -15.82
C PRO A 13 8.55 9.51 -15.10
N LEU A 14 9.34 8.97 -14.17
CA LEU A 14 8.95 7.91 -13.23
C LEU A 14 9.55 8.28 -11.88
N VAL A 15 8.71 8.35 -10.84
CA VAL A 15 9.17 8.55 -9.47
C VAL A 15 9.31 7.19 -8.80
N VAL A 16 10.52 6.85 -8.40
CA VAL A 16 10.80 5.63 -7.63
C VAL A 16 11.26 6.04 -6.23
N CYS A 17 10.56 5.54 -5.23
CA CYS A 17 10.86 5.73 -3.83
C CYS A 17 11.22 4.39 -3.21
N THR A 18 12.23 4.38 -2.34
CA THR A 18 12.46 3.24 -1.46
C THR A 18 12.65 3.68 -0.02
N ALA A 19 12.15 2.88 0.92
CA ALA A 19 12.25 3.13 2.34
C ALA A 19 12.47 1.82 3.11
N HIS A 20 13.12 1.95 4.27
CA HIS A 20 13.19 0.90 5.28
C HIS A 20 12.62 1.51 6.56
N ILE A 21 11.42 1.10 6.95
CA ILE A 21 10.65 1.64 8.07
C ILE A 21 11.10 0.99 9.37
N HIS A 22 10.93 1.69 10.50
CA HIS A 22 11.33 1.19 11.81
C HIS A 22 10.84 -0.25 12.08
N TRP A 23 11.67 -1.07 12.73
CA TRP A 23 11.46 -2.52 12.79
C TRP A 23 10.65 -3.00 14.00
N ASP A 24 10.76 -2.32 15.14
CA ASP A 24 10.26 -2.83 16.42
C ASP A 24 8.73 -3.06 16.38
N PRO A 25 8.24 -4.29 16.64
CA PRO A 25 6.81 -4.61 16.59
C PRO A 25 5.98 -3.78 17.57
N GLU A 26 6.58 -3.32 18.67
CA GLU A 26 5.90 -2.49 19.66
C GLU A 26 5.71 -1.05 19.20
N PHE A 27 6.16 -0.65 18.00
CA PHE A 27 6.09 0.73 17.52
C PHE A 27 5.30 0.87 16.20
N CYS A 28 4.15 0.20 16.09
CA CYS A 28 3.27 0.33 14.93
C CYS A 28 2.83 1.78 14.62
N ASP A 29 2.75 2.62 15.65
CA ASP A 29 2.50 4.06 15.54
C ASP A 29 3.65 4.80 14.85
N VAL A 30 4.89 4.49 15.19
CA VAL A 30 6.06 5.07 14.51
C VAL A 30 6.09 4.64 13.04
N LYS A 31 5.86 3.36 12.77
CA LYS A 31 5.85 2.81 11.40
C LYS A 31 4.78 3.50 10.55
N LEU A 32 3.60 3.71 11.11
CA LEU A 32 2.49 4.39 10.46
C LEU A 32 2.80 5.86 10.19
N VAL A 33 3.27 6.61 11.19
CA VAL A 33 3.63 8.03 11.00
C VAL A 33 4.76 8.20 9.99
N GLN A 34 5.79 7.35 10.02
CA GLN A 34 6.86 7.36 9.01
C GLN A 34 6.29 7.12 7.60
N THR A 35 5.33 6.21 7.46
CA THR A 35 4.67 5.93 6.19
C THR A 35 3.81 7.11 5.70
N MET A 36 3.13 7.81 6.62
CA MET A 36 2.37 9.02 6.29
C MET A 36 3.28 10.13 5.77
N MET A 37 4.40 10.36 6.45
CA MET A 37 5.43 11.32 6.02
C MET A 37 6.00 10.95 4.64
N LEU A 38 6.30 9.66 4.42
CA LEU A 38 6.78 9.14 3.14
C LEU A 38 5.79 9.41 2.01
N ALA A 39 4.51 9.05 2.20
CA ALA A 39 3.47 9.26 1.19
C ALA A 39 3.26 10.75 0.88
N HIS A 40 3.32 11.61 1.90
CA HIS A 40 3.22 13.07 1.73
C HIS A 40 4.37 13.61 0.87
N GLU A 41 5.62 13.26 1.20
CA GLU A 41 6.80 13.73 0.48
C GLU A 41 6.87 13.16 -0.95
N VAL A 42 6.52 11.89 -1.15
CA VAL A 42 6.43 11.29 -2.49
C VAL A 42 5.37 12.00 -3.34
N HIS A 43 4.22 12.37 -2.74
CA HIS A 43 3.21 13.15 -3.44
C HIS A 43 3.71 14.54 -3.84
N ARG A 44 4.46 15.21 -2.96
CA ARG A 44 5.11 16.51 -3.26
C ARG A 44 6.08 16.39 -4.43
N VAL A 45 6.99 15.40 -4.40
CA VAL A 45 7.95 15.15 -5.48
C VAL A 45 7.25 14.80 -6.79
N ALA A 46 6.17 14.02 -6.74
CA ALA A 46 5.37 13.70 -7.92
C ALA A 46 4.70 14.96 -8.53
N LYS A 47 4.21 15.89 -7.70
CA LYS A 47 3.69 17.20 -8.16
C LYS A 47 4.77 18.05 -8.82
N GLU A 48 5.92 18.22 -8.18
CA GLU A 48 7.04 18.99 -8.72
C GLU A 48 7.55 18.39 -10.06
N THR A 49 7.57 17.06 -10.14
CA THR A 49 7.89 16.34 -11.37
C THR A 49 6.84 16.60 -12.45
N ALA A 50 5.56 16.55 -12.10
CA ALA A 50 4.48 16.82 -13.04
C ALA A 50 4.57 18.24 -13.62
N GLU A 51 4.84 19.25 -12.77
CA GLU A 51 5.04 20.64 -13.18
C GLU A 51 6.24 20.79 -14.13
N LYS A 52 7.38 20.20 -13.77
CA LYS A 52 8.60 20.22 -14.60
C LYS A 52 8.39 19.62 -15.99
N TYR A 53 7.62 18.54 -16.08
CA TYR A 53 7.34 17.82 -17.32
C TYR A 53 6.04 18.28 -18.00
N ARG A 54 5.35 19.28 -17.45
CA ARG A 54 4.07 19.83 -17.95
C ARG A 54 2.98 18.77 -18.14
N ILE A 55 2.86 17.86 -17.18
CA ILE A 55 1.80 16.84 -17.09
C ILE A 55 0.97 17.03 -15.81
N GLN A 56 -0.15 16.33 -15.69
CA GLN A 56 -0.93 16.33 -14.45
C GLN A 56 -0.25 15.44 -13.39
N PRO A 57 -0.39 15.75 -12.08
CA PRO A 57 0.21 14.94 -11.01
C PRO A 57 -0.18 13.45 -11.08
N GLN A 58 -1.42 13.15 -11.44
CA GLN A 58 -1.92 11.78 -11.58
C GLN A 58 -1.32 11.03 -12.78
N GLN A 59 -0.69 11.76 -13.71
CA GLN A 59 -0.01 11.18 -14.86
C GLN A 59 1.45 10.83 -14.59
N THR A 60 1.99 11.29 -13.46
CA THR A 60 3.34 10.93 -13.01
C THR A 60 3.28 9.53 -12.37
N PRO A 61 3.88 8.50 -13.01
CA PRO A 61 3.94 7.17 -12.43
C PRO A 61 4.79 7.16 -11.16
N VAL A 62 4.32 6.47 -10.13
CA VAL A 62 5.00 6.33 -8.84
C VAL A 62 5.16 4.85 -8.51
N LEU A 63 6.37 4.48 -8.11
CA LEU A 63 6.70 3.21 -7.45
C LEU A 63 7.22 3.50 -6.05
N ILE A 64 6.70 2.82 -5.04
CA ILE A 64 7.22 2.83 -3.67
C ILE A 64 7.57 1.39 -3.30
N CYS A 65 8.83 1.13 -3.00
CA CYS A 65 9.31 -0.21 -2.68
C CYS A 65 10.04 -0.24 -1.34
N GLY A 66 10.00 -1.35 -0.63
CA GLY A 66 10.94 -1.60 0.47
C GLY A 66 10.35 -2.36 1.63
N ASP A 67 11.15 -2.43 2.69
CA ASP A 67 10.81 -3.08 3.94
C ASP A 67 10.01 -2.11 4.81
N LEU A 68 8.73 -2.39 4.97
CA LEU A 68 7.82 -1.61 5.79
C LEU A 68 7.75 -2.12 7.23
N ASN A 69 8.38 -3.26 7.54
CA ASN A 69 8.30 -3.93 8.83
C ASN A 69 6.87 -4.06 9.37
N SER A 70 5.90 -4.22 8.46
CA SER A 70 4.47 -4.15 8.75
C SER A 70 3.72 -5.25 7.98
N LEU A 71 2.89 -6.03 8.68
CA LEU A 71 2.11 -7.11 8.07
C LEU A 71 0.93 -6.58 7.22
N PRO A 72 0.33 -7.41 6.34
CA PRO A 72 -0.76 -6.97 5.47
C PRO A 72 -2.03 -6.49 6.19
N ASP A 73 -2.22 -6.85 7.45
CA ASP A 73 -3.34 -6.44 8.31
C ASP A 73 -3.04 -5.18 9.14
N SER A 74 -1.88 -4.55 8.94
CA SER A 74 -1.47 -3.33 9.63
C SER A 74 -2.10 -2.06 9.06
N GLY A 75 -2.14 -1.01 9.88
CA GLY A 75 -2.57 0.33 9.46
C GLY A 75 -1.64 0.94 8.40
N VAL A 76 -0.37 0.52 8.34
CA VAL A 76 0.58 0.91 7.29
C VAL A 76 0.11 0.43 5.93
N PHE A 77 -0.25 -0.86 5.83
CA PHE A 77 -0.73 -1.46 4.60
C PHE A 77 -2.12 -0.93 4.21
N GLU A 78 -3.04 -0.81 5.18
CA GLU A 78 -4.36 -0.22 4.95
C GLU A 78 -4.25 1.21 4.41
N PHE A 79 -3.46 2.06 5.07
CA PHE A 79 -3.28 3.45 4.65
C PHE A 79 -2.78 3.54 3.21
N LEU A 80 -1.69 2.84 2.87
CA LEU A 80 -1.09 2.86 1.52
C LEU A 80 -2.03 2.30 0.45
N SER A 81 -2.71 1.19 0.72
CA SER A 81 -3.55 0.50 -0.27
C SER A 81 -4.91 1.17 -0.49
N GLN A 82 -5.52 1.70 0.57
CA GLN A 82 -6.85 2.32 0.51
C GLN A 82 -6.78 3.83 0.24
N GLY A 83 -5.62 4.46 0.42
CA GLY A 83 -5.47 5.91 0.33
C GLY A 83 -6.01 6.66 1.54
N GLN A 84 -6.48 5.95 2.55
CA GLN A 84 -7.12 6.50 3.73
C GLN A 84 -6.99 5.57 4.94
N LEU A 85 -7.05 6.15 6.14
CA LEU A 85 -7.06 5.43 7.40
C LEU A 85 -7.95 6.15 8.41
N SER A 86 -8.78 5.39 9.13
CA SER A 86 -9.57 5.93 10.23
C SER A 86 -8.67 6.53 11.31
N ARG A 87 -9.00 7.72 11.81
CA ARG A 87 -8.29 8.30 12.96
C ARG A 87 -8.43 7.44 14.22
N LYS A 88 -9.43 6.57 14.29
CA LYS A 88 -9.61 5.62 15.40
C LYS A 88 -8.80 4.33 15.26
N HIS A 89 -7.95 4.20 14.23
CA HIS A 89 -7.17 2.99 13.99
C HIS A 89 -6.25 2.69 15.20
N PRO A 90 -6.21 1.44 15.70
CA PRO A 90 -5.43 1.09 16.89
C PRO A 90 -3.93 1.37 16.75
N ASP A 91 -3.37 1.18 15.54
CA ASP A 91 -1.94 1.42 15.28
C ASP A 91 -1.51 2.88 15.46
N LEU A 92 -2.44 3.84 15.47
CA LEU A 92 -2.10 5.24 15.78
C LEU A 92 -1.80 5.46 17.27
N LYS A 93 -2.19 4.52 18.15
CA LYS A 93 -2.03 4.61 19.61
C LYS A 93 -2.42 5.99 20.17
N THR A 94 -1.46 6.75 20.67
CA THR A 94 -1.65 8.10 21.24
C THR A 94 -1.67 9.19 20.17
N PHE A 95 -1.04 8.98 19.01
CA PHE A 95 -1.03 9.95 17.91
C PHE A 95 -2.41 10.18 17.31
N ARG A 96 -3.39 9.29 17.53
CA ARG A 96 -4.77 9.52 17.10
C ARG A 96 -5.39 10.78 17.69
N GLU A 97 -4.95 11.20 18.86
CA GLU A 97 -5.45 12.42 19.53
C GLU A 97 -4.65 13.67 19.11
N ASP A 98 -3.51 13.50 18.42
CA ASP A 98 -2.63 14.58 18.01
C ASP A 98 -3.09 15.15 16.66
N THR A 99 -3.15 16.47 16.54
CA THR A 99 -3.49 17.18 15.29
C THR A 99 -2.30 17.29 14.35
N CYS A 100 -1.08 16.95 14.79
CA CYS A 100 0.13 17.03 13.95
C CYS A 100 0.04 16.16 12.69
N LEU A 101 -0.74 15.07 12.74
CA LEU A 101 -0.95 14.15 11.62
C LEU A 101 -1.76 14.78 10.47
N GLU A 102 -2.56 15.80 10.76
CA GLU A 102 -3.38 16.51 9.77
C GLU A 102 -2.50 17.17 8.69
N ARG A 103 -1.25 17.51 9.03
CA ARG A 103 -0.26 18.07 8.09
C ARG A 103 0.10 17.14 6.94
N PHE A 104 -0.05 15.83 7.15
CA PHE A 104 0.24 14.80 6.15
C PHE A 104 -1.02 14.33 5.42
N SER A 105 -2.22 14.75 5.86
CA SER A 105 -3.48 14.39 5.23
C SER A 105 -3.76 15.24 3.98
N SER A 106 -4.41 14.64 2.99
CA SER A 106 -4.86 15.31 1.76
C SER A 106 -6.31 15.82 1.82
N SER A 107 -6.99 15.64 2.96
CA SER A 107 -8.41 15.95 3.18
C SER A 107 -8.60 16.77 4.45
N ASP A 108 -9.63 17.61 4.46
CA ASP A 108 -10.05 18.41 5.62
C ASP A 108 -10.91 17.61 6.63
N ASP A 109 -11.28 16.37 6.32
CA ASP A 109 -11.99 15.50 7.26
C ASP A 109 -11.07 15.05 8.39
N THR A 110 -11.34 15.53 9.60
CA THR A 110 -10.55 15.24 10.80
C THR A 110 -10.74 13.82 11.34
N ASN A 111 -11.71 13.05 10.83
CA ASN A 111 -11.95 11.66 11.23
C ASN A 111 -11.13 10.65 10.43
N VAL A 112 -10.55 11.07 9.29
CA VAL A 112 -9.87 10.18 8.35
C VAL A 112 -8.57 10.83 7.86
N LEU A 113 -7.48 10.11 7.95
CA LEU A 113 -6.17 10.51 7.43
C LEU A 113 -6.06 9.99 6.00
N THR A 114 -5.69 10.82 5.02
CA THR A 114 -5.73 10.44 3.60
C THR A 114 -4.45 10.80 2.84
N HIS A 115 -4.13 10.08 1.78
CA HIS A 115 -3.10 10.46 0.81
C HIS A 115 -3.61 10.43 -0.63
N ALA A 116 -2.98 11.23 -1.49
CA ALA A 116 -3.40 11.39 -2.89
C ALA A 116 -2.79 10.36 -3.87
N LEU A 117 -1.77 9.62 -3.45
CA LEU A 117 -1.14 8.56 -4.24
C LEU A 117 -2.11 7.38 -4.31
N ARG A 118 -2.81 7.15 -5.41
CA ARG A 118 -3.78 6.03 -5.52
C ARG A 118 -3.03 4.73 -5.77
N LEU A 119 -2.46 4.14 -4.72
CA LEU A 119 -1.53 3.04 -4.85
C LEU A 119 -2.23 1.67 -4.87
N ASP A 120 -1.59 0.71 -5.53
CA ASP A 120 -1.94 -0.71 -5.51
C ASP A 120 -0.68 -1.53 -5.22
N SER A 121 -0.80 -2.52 -4.33
CA SER A 121 0.30 -3.44 -4.00
C SER A 121 0.50 -4.44 -5.13
N ALA A 122 1.74 -4.61 -5.56
CA ALA A 122 2.15 -5.67 -6.48
C ALA A 122 2.14 -7.05 -5.79
N VAL A 123 2.49 -7.07 -4.51
CA VAL A 123 2.63 -8.29 -3.74
C VAL A 123 1.24 -8.79 -3.38
N ASP A 124 0.91 -9.97 -3.89
CA ASP A 124 -0.34 -10.66 -3.60
C ASP A 124 -0.25 -11.32 -2.23
N THR A 125 -0.97 -10.74 -1.27
CA THR A 125 -1.02 -11.16 0.13
C THR A 125 -1.63 -12.55 0.32
N THR A 126 -2.29 -13.09 -0.71
CA THR A 126 -2.87 -14.44 -0.67
C THR A 126 -1.92 -15.52 -1.18
N SER A 127 -0.98 -15.18 -2.07
CA SER A 127 -0.09 -16.16 -2.71
C SER A 127 1.36 -16.11 -2.22
N ILE A 128 1.80 -15.00 -1.63
CA ILE A 128 3.15 -14.84 -1.05
C ILE A 128 3.04 -14.93 0.46
N PRO A 129 3.44 -16.05 1.11
CA PRO A 129 3.24 -16.24 2.54
C PRO A 129 4.22 -15.44 3.40
N PHE A 130 5.41 -15.15 2.87
CA PHE A 130 6.44 -14.41 3.59
C PHE A 130 7.39 -13.71 2.61
N THR A 131 7.95 -12.60 3.08
CA THR A 131 9.09 -11.93 2.45
C THR A 131 10.27 -11.86 3.42
N ASN A 132 10.04 -11.95 4.73
CA ASN A 132 11.08 -12.24 5.73
C ASN A 132 10.81 -13.62 6.37
N TYR A 133 11.85 -14.44 6.49
CA TYR A 133 11.75 -15.79 7.03
C TYR A 133 12.93 -16.09 7.94
N THR A 134 12.77 -15.85 9.24
CA THR A 134 13.74 -16.18 10.30
C THR A 134 13.18 -17.29 11.19
N LEU A 135 13.94 -17.70 12.21
CA LEU A 135 13.47 -18.69 13.19
C LEU A 135 12.21 -18.20 13.92
N ASP A 136 12.26 -16.95 14.42
CA ASP A 136 11.27 -16.39 15.33
C ASP A 136 10.17 -15.60 14.61
N PHE A 137 10.43 -15.13 13.39
CA PHE A 137 9.46 -14.35 12.61
C PHE A 137 9.40 -14.83 11.17
N LYS A 138 8.17 -15.01 10.66
CA LYS A 138 7.89 -15.37 9.27
C LYS A 138 6.68 -14.54 8.84
N GLY A 139 6.87 -13.64 7.88
CA GLY A 139 5.80 -12.72 7.49
C GLY A 139 6.13 -11.91 6.25
N MET A 140 5.09 -11.31 5.68
CA MET A 140 5.21 -10.35 4.59
C MET A 140 5.40 -8.95 5.17
N ILE A 141 6.57 -8.39 4.98
CA ILE A 141 6.90 -7.02 5.42
C ILE A 141 7.53 -6.18 4.31
N ASP A 142 7.81 -6.78 3.15
CA ASP A 142 8.36 -6.11 1.98
C ASP A 142 7.26 -5.91 0.92
N TYR A 143 7.18 -4.72 0.35
CA TYR A 143 6.13 -4.36 -0.60
C TYR A 143 6.65 -3.59 -1.81
N ILE A 144 5.90 -3.69 -2.90
CA ILE A 144 6.00 -2.81 -4.07
C ILE A 144 4.61 -2.20 -4.27
N PHE A 145 4.47 -0.91 -4.02
CA PHE A 145 3.28 -0.13 -4.33
C PHE A 145 3.47 0.64 -5.63
N SER A 146 2.42 0.75 -6.42
CA SER A 146 2.45 1.39 -7.73
C SER A 146 1.18 2.18 -8.01
N THR A 147 1.22 3.18 -8.89
CA THR A 147 0.02 3.87 -9.40
C THR A 147 -0.58 3.14 -10.61
N PRO A 148 -1.62 2.29 -10.47
CA PRO A 148 -2.13 1.43 -11.54
C PRO A 148 -2.76 2.19 -12.71
N GLN A 149 -3.02 3.48 -12.54
CA GLN A 149 -3.56 4.38 -13.57
C GLN A 149 -2.47 4.76 -14.59
N SER A 150 -1.21 4.59 -14.23
CA SER A 150 -0.02 4.93 -15.01
C SER A 150 0.96 3.78 -15.19
N LEU A 151 0.85 2.72 -14.38
CA LEU A 151 1.69 1.51 -14.43
C LEU A 151 0.80 0.27 -14.50
N ALA A 152 0.76 -0.38 -15.67
CA ALA A 152 0.06 -1.65 -15.82
C ALA A 152 0.95 -2.79 -15.32
N ARG A 153 0.54 -3.48 -14.25
CA ARG A 153 1.24 -4.68 -13.76
C ARG A 153 1.02 -5.83 -14.74
N LEU A 154 2.13 -6.36 -15.30
CA LEU A 154 2.11 -7.47 -16.26
C LEU A 154 2.32 -8.83 -15.57
N GLY A 155 3.04 -8.86 -14.46
CA GLY A 155 3.34 -10.08 -13.73
C GLY A 155 4.12 -9.81 -12.46
N ILE A 156 4.21 -10.84 -11.63
CA ILE A 156 4.97 -10.85 -10.37
C ILE A 156 5.80 -12.13 -10.30
N LEU A 157 6.92 -12.07 -9.58
CA LEU A 157 7.61 -13.28 -9.16
C LEU A 157 6.78 -13.98 -8.08
N GLY A 158 6.53 -15.27 -8.28
CA GLY A 158 5.77 -16.09 -7.34
C GLY A 158 6.49 -16.29 -6.00
N SER A 159 5.81 -16.93 -5.06
CA SER A 159 6.35 -17.23 -3.74
C SER A 159 7.56 -18.15 -3.79
N PHE A 160 8.39 -18.06 -2.74
CA PHE A 160 9.46 -19.01 -2.51
C PHE A 160 8.88 -20.42 -2.31
N ASP A 161 9.55 -21.45 -2.83
CA ASP A 161 9.03 -22.81 -2.79
C ASP A 161 9.03 -23.38 -1.34
N SER A 162 7.86 -23.34 -0.70
CA SER A 162 7.64 -23.89 0.63
C SER A 162 7.92 -25.39 0.74
N ASN A 163 7.80 -26.15 -0.35
CA ASN A 163 8.13 -27.58 -0.36
C ASN A 163 9.64 -27.77 -0.25
N TRP A 164 10.43 -26.99 -0.97
CA TRP A 164 11.89 -27.03 -0.84
C TRP A 164 12.34 -26.66 0.58
N VAL A 165 11.74 -25.62 1.19
CA VAL A 165 12.02 -25.23 2.59
C VAL A 165 11.73 -26.39 3.54
N THR A 166 10.55 -27.02 3.40
CA THR A 166 10.11 -28.13 4.26
C THR A 166 10.99 -29.37 4.08
N ASN A 167 11.27 -29.76 2.83
CA ASN A 167 12.06 -30.95 2.50
C ASN A 167 13.51 -30.85 2.98
N ASN A 168 14.08 -29.64 3.00
CA ASN A 168 15.42 -29.37 3.50
C ASN A 168 15.46 -29.02 4.99
N LYS A 169 14.31 -29.04 5.69
CA LYS A 169 14.19 -28.75 7.13
C LYS A 169 14.77 -27.38 7.51
N ILE A 170 14.57 -26.38 6.65
CA ILE A 170 15.09 -25.03 6.87
C ILE A 170 14.15 -24.32 7.83
N LEU A 171 14.67 -23.86 8.97
CA LEU A 171 13.89 -23.21 10.03
C LEU A 171 13.83 -21.68 9.88
N GLY A 172 14.78 -21.12 9.14
CA GLY A 172 14.98 -19.69 8.94
C GLY A 172 16.11 -19.44 7.94
N PHE A 173 16.14 -18.23 7.43
CA PHE A 173 17.21 -17.66 6.61
C PHE A 173 18.00 -16.61 7.43
N PRO A 174 19.23 -16.25 7.02
CA PRO A 174 19.98 -16.76 5.86
C PRO A 174 20.37 -18.25 5.99
N HIS A 175 20.63 -18.88 4.86
CA HIS A 175 21.01 -20.29 4.68
C HIS A 175 22.13 -20.37 3.62
N PRO A 176 23.00 -21.41 3.58
CA PRO A 176 24.06 -21.51 2.56
C PRO A 176 23.61 -21.36 1.09
N HIS A 177 22.32 -21.61 0.81
CA HIS A 177 21.71 -21.42 -0.52
C HIS A 177 20.82 -20.16 -0.63
N VAL A 178 20.58 -19.45 0.47
CA VAL A 178 19.72 -18.25 0.52
C VAL A 178 20.43 -17.18 1.36
N PRO A 179 21.07 -16.17 0.74
CA PRO A 179 22.06 -15.32 1.40
C PRO A 179 21.47 -14.22 2.29
N SER A 180 20.14 -14.11 2.38
CA SER A 180 19.41 -13.05 3.08
C SER A 180 18.23 -13.68 3.83
N ASP A 181 17.86 -13.12 4.97
CA ASP A 181 16.63 -13.46 5.69
C ASP A 181 15.37 -12.93 4.99
N HIS A 182 15.53 -11.93 4.14
CA HIS A 182 14.50 -11.47 3.19
C HIS A 182 14.59 -12.17 1.83
N ILE A 183 13.43 -12.54 1.28
CA ILE A 183 13.22 -13.06 -0.07
C ILE A 183 12.94 -11.90 -1.03
N PRO A 184 13.68 -11.78 -2.14
CA PRO A 184 13.41 -10.75 -3.14
C PRO A 184 12.00 -10.86 -3.72
N ILE A 185 11.28 -9.75 -3.70
CA ILE A 185 10.03 -9.56 -4.46
C ILE A 185 10.32 -8.88 -5.79
N MET A 186 9.55 -9.20 -6.82
CA MET A 186 9.70 -8.64 -8.16
C MET A 186 8.35 -8.50 -8.84
N ALA A 187 8.18 -7.40 -9.57
CA ALA A 187 7.02 -7.14 -10.41
C ALA A 187 7.46 -6.53 -11.74
N GLN A 188 6.77 -6.91 -12.82
CA GLN A 188 6.95 -6.36 -14.15
C GLN A 188 5.84 -5.37 -14.44
N TYR A 189 6.20 -4.18 -14.92
CA TYR A 189 5.25 -3.13 -15.27
C TYR A 189 5.46 -2.63 -16.71
N ALA A 190 4.35 -2.28 -17.36
CA ALA A 190 4.35 -1.42 -18.53
C ALA A 190 3.92 0.00 -18.14
N ILE A 191 4.67 1.00 -18.59
CA ILE A 191 4.28 2.40 -18.43
C ILE A 191 3.13 2.69 -19.40
N ILE A 192 2.01 3.17 -18.86
CA ILE A 192 0.87 3.60 -19.67
C ILE A 192 1.19 5.02 -20.16
N PRO A 193 1.23 5.27 -21.49
CA PRO A 193 1.48 6.60 -22.02
C PRO A 193 0.46 7.62 -21.51
N THR A 194 0.89 8.85 -21.22
CA THR A 194 0.04 9.90 -20.64
C THR A 194 -1.25 10.18 -21.43
N THR A 195 -1.23 9.98 -22.75
CA THR A 195 -2.38 10.09 -23.65
C THR A 195 -3.43 8.98 -23.49
N HIS A 196 -3.04 7.83 -22.93
CA HIS A 196 -3.90 6.67 -22.71
C HIS A 196 -4.28 6.47 -21.24
N GLN A 197 -3.74 7.27 -20.33
CA GLN A 197 -4.09 7.24 -18.92
C GLN A 197 -5.50 7.83 -18.74
N ARG A 198 -6.37 7.08 -18.05
CA ARG A 198 -7.74 7.54 -17.75
C ARG A 198 -7.70 8.53 -16.61
N THR A 199 -8.47 9.62 -16.73
CA THR A 199 -8.71 10.52 -15.60
C THR A 199 -9.36 9.72 -14.48
N PRO A 200 -8.77 9.66 -13.28
CA PRO A 200 -9.37 8.91 -12.19
C PRO A 200 -10.70 9.55 -11.78
N PRO A 201 -11.73 8.77 -11.39
CA PRO A 201 -12.94 9.33 -10.80
C PRO A 201 -12.58 10.14 -9.56
N ARG A 202 -13.29 11.23 -9.29
CA ARG A 202 -13.08 12.02 -8.05
C ARG A 202 -13.19 11.09 -6.83
N PRO A 203 -12.38 11.28 -5.77
CA PRO A 203 -12.57 10.55 -4.53
C PRO A 203 -14.03 10.71 -4.11
N GLN A 204 -14.75 9.60 -3.94
CA GLN A 204 -16.12 9.67 -3.43
C GLN A 204 -16.04 10.13 -1.98
N ALA A 205 -16.72 11.25 -1.65
CA ALA A 205 -17.00 11.57 -0.27
C ALA A 205 -17.80 10.40 0.32
N VAL A 206 -17.33 9.86 1.45
CA VAL A 206 -17.97 8.73 2.12
C VAL A 206 -19.41 9.12 2.43
N ALA A 207 -20.37 8.42 1.80
CA ALA A 207 -21.77 8.54 2.17
C ALA A 207 -21.93 7.93 3.56
N ASN A 208 -22.31 8.75 4.54
CA ASN A 208 -22.75 8.28 5.85
C ASN A 208 -24.00 7.40 5.69
N THR A 209 -23.83 6.09 5.58
CA THR A 209 -24.92 5.14 5.81
C THR A 209 -25.22 5.09 7.30
N THR A 210 -26.07 6.03 7.76
CA THR A 210 -26.85 5.85 8.98
C THR A 210 -27.83 4.70 8.75
N ASN A 211 -27.52 3.51 9.28
CA ASN A 211 -28.49 2.42 9.39
C ASN A 211 -29.60 2.83 10.37
N SER A 212 -30.71 3.35 9.84
CA SER A 212 -31.97 3.40 10.58
C SER A 212 -32.54 1.98 10.67
N THR A 213 -32.41 1.37 11.84
CA THR A 213 -33.18 0.20 12.24
C THR A 213 -34.68 0.50 12.13
N GLN A 214 -35.36 -0.13 11.18
CA GLN A 214 -36.80 -0.36 11.28
C GLN A 214 -37.04 -1.85 11.44
N ALA A 215 -37.50 -2.20 12.64
CA ALA A 215 -38.06 -3.50 12.96
C ALA A 215 -39.36 -3.70 12.18
N ALA A 216 -39.46 -4.82 11.47
CA ALA A 216 -40.74 -5.34 10.99
C ALA A 216 -40.84 -6.80 11.42
N SER A 217 -41.71 -7.04 12.38
CA SER A 217 -42.15 -8.33 12.88
C SER A 217 -43.00 -9.05 11.85
N THR A 218 -42.63 -10.27 11.47
CA THR A 218 -43.59 -11.27 10.97
C THR A 218 -43.20 -12.66 11.45
N SER A 219 -44.13 -13.25 12.19
CA SER A 219 -44.18 -14.63 12.66
C SER A 219 -44.54 -15.59 11.52
N SER A 220 -43.82 -16.71 11.39
CA SER A 220 -44.43 -18.01 11.08
C SER A 220 -43.46 -19.17 11.37
N SER A 221 -44.07 -20.32 11.52
CA SER A 221 -43.71 -21.49 12.32
C SER A 221 -43.04 -22.64 11.56
N HIS A 222 -42.41 -23.54 12.34
CA HIS A 222 -42.05 -24.94 12.05
C HIS A 222 -40.83 -25.15 11.11
N SER A 223 -39.92 -26.11 11.30
CA SER A 223 -39.86 -27.31 12.16
C SER A 223 -38.38 -27.73 12.35
N GLN A 224 -38.15 -28.50 13.41
CA GLN A 224 -36.87 -29.10 13.81
C GLN A 224 -36.29 -30.04 12.73
N LEU A 225 -34.95 -30.14 12.67
CA LEU A 225 -34.24 -31.42 12.56
C LEU A 225 -32.77 -31.22 12.94
N THR A 226 -32.42 -31.80 14.08
CA THR A 226 -31.09 -32.05 14.63
C THR A 226 -30.37 -33.13 13.83
N PHE A 227 -29.05 -32.99 13.62
CA PHE A 227 -28.14 -34.15 13.64
C PHE A 227 -26.76 -33.73 14.15
N SER A 228 -26.38 -34.30 15.28
CA SER A 228 -25.01 -34.35 15.81
C SER A 228 -24.39 -35.68 15.42
N ARG A 229 -23.14 -35.64 14.98
CA ARG A 229 -22.01 -36.34 15.62
C ARG A 229 -20.70 -35.73 15.14
#